data_AF-A0A2S6QV42-F1
#
_entry.id   AF-A0A2S6QV42-F1
#
_cell.length_a   1.000
_cell.length_b   1.000
_cell.length_c   1.000
_cell.angle_alpha   90.00
_cell.angle_beta   90.00
_cell.angle_gamma   90.00
#
_symmetry.space_group_name_H-M   'P 1'
#
loop_
_entity.id
_entity.type
_entity.pdbx_description
1 polymer ?
#
loop_
_entity_poly.entity_id
_entity_poly.type
_entity_poly.pdbx_seq_one_letter_code
_entity_poly.pdbx_strand_id
1 'polypeptide(L)'
;MISKYQSRRRVLQYSVATGVAMIAAPYIKTARSAGKLSLGVWDHWVPGVNDVLQKICEDWGSANGVEVNMDFITSIGNKLLLTAQAESRAKTGHDVYSLPVYYPSMFRRSLEPVDDVVTDIISAYGPLAQSAYFLAQLDGVWRAAPSPTASPNLASVSRLDLY
;
A
#
# COMPACT_ATOMS: atom_id res chain seq x y z
N MET A 1 -39.09 -14.19 -35.47
CA MET A 1 -37.71 -14.71 -35.55
C MET A 1 -37.00 -13.93 -36.64
N ILE A 2 -35.90 -13.17 -36.48
CA ILE A 2 -34.87 -13.02 -35.43
C ILE A 2 -34.46 -11.53 -35.40
N SER A 3 -34.26 -11.00 -34.19
CA SER A 3 -33.81 -9.63 -33.90
C SER A 3 -32.39 -9.36 -34.45
N LYS A 4 -32.22 -8.26 -35.20
CA LYS A 4 -30.90 -7.73 -35.61
C LYS A 4 -30.28 -6.96 -34.44
N TYR A 5 -29.48 -7.62 -33.63
CA TYR A 5 -28.65 -6.96 -32.62
C TYR A 5 -27.55 -6.14 -33.31
N GLN A 6 -27.65 -4.82 -33.26
CA GLN A 6 -26.54 -3.90 -33.55
C GLN A 6 -25.46 -4.14 -32.49
N SER A 7 -24.25 -4.55 -32.92
CA SER A 7 -23.18 -4.86 -31.97
C SER A 7 -22.57 -3.57 -31.40
N ARG A 8 -22.24 -3.60 -30.11
CA ARG A 8 -21.63 -2.52 -29.32
C ARG A 8 -20.38 -1.89 -29.98
N ARG A 9 -19.77 -2.61 -30.95
CA ARG A 9 -18.59 -2.18 -31.71
C ARG A 9 -18.85 -0.98 -32.63
N ARG A 10 -20.11 -0.75 -33.05
CA ARG A 10 -20.47 0.37 -33.93
C ARG A 10 -20.70 1.70 -33.20
N VAL A 11 -21.01 1.65 -31.90
CA VAL A 11 -21.21 2.86 -31.07
C VAL A 11 -19.89 3.54 -30.74
N LEU A 12 -18.82 2.76 -30.54
CA LEU A 12 -17.46 3.28 -30.31
C LEU A 12 -16.80 3.94 -31.54
N GLN A 13 -17.28 3.64 -32.75
CA GLN A 13 -16.73 4.23 -33.98
C GLN A 13 -17.28 5.64 -34.28
N TYR A 14 -18.33 6.09 -33.58
CA TYR A 14 -18.97 7.39 -33.83
C TYR A 14 -18.64 8.48 -32.80
N SER A 15 -17.87 8.18 -31.75
CA SER A 15 -17.57 9.15 -30.67
C SER A 15 -16.26 9.95 -30.84
N VAL A 16 -15.57 9.88 -31.99
CA VAL A 16 -14.31 10.62 -32.21
C VAL A 16 -14.50 11.97 -32.92
N ALA A 17 -15.72 12.36 -33.29
CA ALA A 17 -15.97 13.60 -34.02
C ALA A 17 -16.69 14.68 -33.19
N THR A 18 -15.99 15.29 -32.22
CA THR A 18 -16.19 16.71 -31.85
C THR A 18 -15.02 17.23 -31.00
N GLY A 19 -13.91 17.55 -31.68
CA GLY A 19 -12.84 18.34 -31.09
C GLY A 19 -13.23 19.81 -30.98
N VAL A 20 -13.62 20.27 -29.79
CA VAL A 20 -13.52 21.68 -29.32
C VAL A 20 -13.29 21.78 -27.79
N ALA A 21 -13.49 20.74 -26.98
CA ALA A 21 -13.38 20.85 -25.51
C ALA A 21 -11.95 20.79 -24.92
N MET A 22 -10.88 20.92 -25.71
CA MET A 22 -9.49 20.82 -25.22
C MET A 22 -8.93 22.14 -24.62
N ILE A 23 -9.70 23.24 -24.65
CA ILE A 23 -9.22 24.56 -24.18
C ILE A 23 -9.89 25.01 -22.86
N ALA A 24 -10.90 24.30 -22.35
CA ALA A 24 -11.73 24.80 -21.25
C ALA A 24 -11.50 24.14 -19.87
N ALA A 25 -10.52 23.25 -19.69
CA ALA A 25 -10.31 22.71 -18.34
C ALA A 25 -8.88 22.19 -18.09
N PRO A 26 -7.94 23.05 -17.64
CA PRO A 26 -6.69 22.60 -17.04
C PRO A 26 -6.89 21.79 -15.73
N TYR A 27 -8.13 21.59 -15.28
CA TYR A 27 -8.50 20.88 -14.06
C TYR A 27 -9.43 19.68 -14.28
N ILE A 28 -9.60 19.17 -15.51
CA ILE A 28 -10.18 17.82 -15.65
C ILE A 28 -9.14 16.84 -15.12
N LYS A 29 -9.24 16.53 -13.82
CA LYS A 29 -8.71 15.29 -13.27
C LYS A 29 -9.32 14.20 -14.14
N THR A 30 -8.54 13.58 -15.02
CA THR A 30 -8.99 12.39 -15.74
C THR A 30 -9.47 11.44 -14.67
N ALA A 31 -10.76 11.11 -14.67
CA ALA A 31 -11.37 10.23 -13.69
C ALA A 31 -10.81 8.81 -13.87
N ARG A 32 -9.56 8.59 -13.46
CA ARG A 32 -9.19 7.33 -12.83
C ARG A 32 -10.06 7.31 -11.59
N SER A 33 -10.98 6.35 -11.49
CA SER A 33 -11.90 6.18 -10.36
C SER A 33 -11.27 6.68 -9.08
N ALA A 34 -11.86 7.69 -8.44
CA ALA A 34 -11.43 8.16 -7.13
C ALA A 34 -11.50 6.97 -6.17
N GLY A 35 -10.35 6.32 -5.95
CA GLY A 35 -10.25 5.12 -5.14
C GLY A 35 -10.13 5.52 -3.68
N LYS A 36 -10.62 4.65 -2.80
CA LYS A 36 -10.24 4.69 -1.38
C LYS A 36 -9.10 3.70 -1.20
N LEU A 37 -8.12 4.07 -0.40
CA LEU A 37 -7.04 3.19 0.05
C LEU A 37 -7.05 3.16 1.57
N SER A 38 -7.23 1.98 2.16
CA SER A 38 -7.25 1.76 3.60
C SER A 38 -5.94 1.13 4.06
N LEU A 39 -5.27 1.75 5.03
CA LEU A 39 -3.99 1.28 5.56
C LEU A 39 -4.11 0.97 7.05
N GLY A 40 -3.81 -0.27 7.44
CA GLY A 40 -3.69 -0.71 8.83
C GLY A 40 -2.23 -0.61 9.26
N VAL A 41 -1.87 0.44 9.98
CA VAL A 41 -0.47 0.74 10.33
C VAL A 41 -0.27 0.62 11.83
N TRP A 42 0.91 0.20 12.25
CA TRP A 42 1.24 0.16 13.67
C TRP A 42 1.25 1.57 14.27
N ASP A 43 0.51 1.73 15.37
CA ASP A 43 0.47 2.94 16.18
C ASP A 43 1.79 3.14 16.93
N HIS A 44 2.57 4.13 16.48
CA HIS A 44 3.93 4.34 16.94
C HIS A 44 3.94 5.02 18.32
N TRP A 45 4.69 4.48 19.28
CA TRP A 45 4.74 5.04 20.64
C TRP A 45 5.44 6.40 20.74
N VAL A 46 6.28 6.75 19.76
CA VAL A 46 6.96 8.06 19.73
C VAL A 46 5.96 9.12 19.27
N PRO A 47 5.73 10.18 20.07
CA PRO A 47 4.81 11.26 19.71
C PRO A 47 5.14 11.91 18.36
N GLY A 48 4.10 12.21 17.58
CA GLY A 48 4.20 12.92 16.29
C GLY A 48 4.58 12.04 15.08
N VAL A 49 5.03 10.80 15.27
CA VAL A 49 5.38 9.92 14.14
C VAL A 49 4.16 9.57 13.29
N ASN A 50 3.02 9.28 13.94
CA ASN A 50 1.78 8.96 13.22
C ASN A 50 1.30 10.15 12.37
N ASP A 51 1.35 11.37 12.91
CA ASP A 51 0.90 12.58 12.19
C ASP A 51 1.75 12.84 10.93
N VAL A 52 3.06 12.63 11.02
CA VAL A 52 3.97 12.76 9.87
C VAL A 52 3.66 11.72 8.81
N LEU A 53 3.46 10.46 9.21
CA LEU A 53 3.11 9.40 8.26
C LEU A 53 1.76 9.66 7.61
N GLN A 54 0.75 10.04 8.41
CA GLN A 54 -0.58 10.41 7.92
C GLN A 54 -0.50 11.49 6.88
N LYS A 55 0.24 12.57 7.17
CA LYS A 55 0.42 13.66 6.23
C LYS A 55 1.06 13.21 4.91
N ILE A 56 2.11 12.38 4.95
CA ILE A 56 2.78 11.87 3.73
C ILE A 56 1.80 11.08 2.87
N CYS A 57 1.03 10.18 3.49
CA CYS A 57 0.05 9.35 2.80
C CYS A 57 -1.11 10.17 2.22
N GLU A 58 -1.63 11.15 2.96
CA GLU A 58 -2.69 12.06 2.51
C GLU A 58 -2.22 12.99 1.38
N ASP A 59 -1.00 13.52 1.45
CA ASP A 59 -0.41 14.36 0.40
C ASP A 59 -0.28 13.55 -0.90
N TRP A 60 0.19 12.30 -0.83
CA TRP A 60 0.22 11.39 -1.97
C TRP A 60 -1.19 11.08 -2.49
N GLY A 61 -2.14 10.81 -1.60
CA GLY A 61 -3.54 10.55 -1.97
C GLY A 61 -4.16 11.72 -2.73
N SER A 62 -4.02 12.93 -2.19
CA SER A 62 -4.51 14.18 -2.82
C SER A 62 -3.93 14.39 -4.21
N ALA A 63 -2.62 14.17 -4.36
CA ALA A 63 -1.92 14.29 -5.65
C ALA A 63 -2.39 13.25 -6.69
N ASN A 64 -2.82 12.07 -6.24
CA ASN A 64 -3.25 10.97 -7.11
C ASN A 64 -4.79 10.84 -7.22
N GLY A 65 -5.56 11.68 -6.54
CA GLY A 65 -7.02 11.58 -6.50
C GLY A 65 -7.53 10.36 -5.74
N VAL A 66 -6.76 9.88 -4.76
CA VAL A 66 -7.08 8.74 -3.88
C VAL A 66 -7.39 9.27 -2.48
N GLU A 67 -8.52 8.86 -1.91
CA GLU A 67 -8.83 9.11 -0.50
C GLU A 67 -8.09 8.06 0.35
N VAL A 68 -7.16 8.50 1.19
CA VAL A 68 -6.37 7.60 2.03
C VAL A 68 -6.95 7.60 3.44
N ASN A 69 -7.29 6.42 3.96
CA ASN A 69 -7.74 6.20 5.32
C ASN A 69 -6.66 5.42 6.08
N MET A 70 -6.24 5.94 7.24
CA MET A 70 -5.21 5.31 8.06
C MET A 70 -5.80 4.89 9.40
N ASP A 71 -5.71 3.59 9.70
CA ASP A 71 -6.01 3.01 11.01
C ASP A 71 -4.69 2.76 11.75
N PHE A 72 -4.52 3.44 12.88
CA PHE A 72 -3.36 3.27 13.75
C PHE A 72 -3.67 2.22 14.82
N ILE A 73 -3.06 1.05 14.67
CA ILE A 73 -3.33 -0.14 15.47
C ILE A 73 -2.23 -0.32 16.50
N THR A 74 -2.58 -0.22 17.78
CA THR A 74 -1.62 -0.45 18.88
C THR A 74 -1.09 -1.88 18.93
N SER A 75 0.16 -2.05 19.36
CA SER A 75 0.75 -3.36 19.62
C SER A 75 0.32 -3.93 20.98
N ILE A 76 -0.28 -3.12 21.86
CA ILE A 76 -0.73 -3.54 23.19
C ILE A 76 -1.76 -4.66 23.07
N GLY A 77 -1.52 -5.76 23.76
CA GLY A 77 -2.40 -6.92 23.75
C GLY A 77 -2.43 -7.68 22.42
N ASN A 78 -1.35 -7.61 21.63
CA ASN A 78 -1.24 -8.26 20.31
C ASN A 78 -2.30 -7.82 19.30
N LYS A 79 -2.83 -6.60 19.41
CA LYS A 79 -3.91 -6.15 18.52
C LYS A 79 -3.54 -6.18 17.04
N LEU A 80 -2.30 -5.85 16.66
CA LEU A 80 -1.83 -6.04 15.28
C LEU A 80 -2.02 -7.48 14.76
N LEU A 81 -1.65 -8.48 15.57
CA LEU A 81 -1.84 -9.88 15.19
C LEU A 81 -3.32 -10.24 15.12
N LEU A 82 -4.10 -9.85 16.13
CA LEU A 82 -5.51 -10.18 16.22
C LEU A 82 -6.31 -9.57 15.06
N THR A 83 -6.01 -8.32 14.71
CA THR A 83 -6.62 -7.64 13.56
C THR A 83 -6.21 -8.32 12.25
N ALA A 84 -4.92 -8.56 12.01
CA ALA A 84 -4.47 -9.27 10.80
C ALA A 84 -5.10 -10.68 10.67
N GLN A 85 -5.23 -11.41 11.79
CA GLN A 85 -5.91 -12.71 11.80
C GLN A 85 -7.41 -12.60 11.51
N ALA A 86 -8.08 -11.58 12.04
CA ALA A 86 -9.50 -11.36 11.80
C ALA A 86 -9.74 -11.00 10.32
N GLU A 87 -8.97 -10.06 9.77
CA GLU A 87 -9.08 -9.62 8.38
C GLU A 87 -8.77 -10.74 7.39
N SER A 88 -7.70 -11.51 7.64
CA SER A 88 -7.32 -12.66 6.83
C SER A 88 -8.42 -13.74 6.79
N ARG A 89 -9.09 -14.01 7.93
CA ARG A 89 -10.21 -14.97 7.99
C ARG A 89 -11.47 -14.43 7.32
N ALA A 90 -11.77 -13.15 7.55
CA ALA A 90 -12.96 -12.50 7.01
C ALA A 90 -12.82 -12.17 5.51
N LYS A 91 -11.58 -12.18 4.98
CA LYS A 91 -11.25 -11.76 3.62
C LYS A 91 -11.72 -10.34 3.30
N THR A 92 -11.67 -9.49 4.32
CA THR A 92 -12.02 -8.07 4.26
C THR A 92 -11.22 -7.35 5.34
N GLY A 93 -10.82 -6.12 5.09
CA GLY A 93 -9.88 -5.41 5.95
C GLY A 93 -9.16 -4.30 5.22
N HIS A 94 -7.95 -4.02 5.66
CA HIS A 94 -7.09 -3.02 5.05
C HIS A 94 -6.49 -3.52 3.72
N ASP A 95 -6.27 -2.59 2.79
CA ASP A 95 -5.61 -2.87 1.51
C ASP A 95 -4.10 -3.07 1.70
N VAL A 96 -3.51 -2.28 2.61
CA VAL A 96 -2.10 -2.40 3.03
C VAL A 96 -2.05 -2.56 4.53
N TYR A 97 -1.30 -3.55 5.00
CA TYR A 97 -1.18 -3.85 6.43
C TYR A 97 0.29 -3.89 6.87
N SER A 98 0.62 -3.15 7.92
CA SER A 98 1.93 -3.20 8.56
C SER A 98 2.09 -4.51 9.33
N LEU A 99 2.83 -5.46 8.76
CA LEU A 99 3.07 -6.77 9.35
C LEU A 99 4.37 -6.79 10.17
N PRO A 100 4.32 -7.04 11.49
CA PRO A 100 5.52 -7.25 12.31
C PRO A 100 6.41 -8.40 11.81
N VAL A 101 7.69 -8.13 11.60
CA VAL A 101 8.82 -9.06 11.40
C VAL A 101 8.49 -10.38 10.68
N TYR A 102 7.98 -11.40 11.41
CA TYR A 102 7.72 -12.76 10.89
C TYR A 102 6.30 -12.96 10.36
N TYR A 103 5.43 -11.97 10.48
CA TYR A 103 4.02 -12.11 10.09
C TYR A 103 3.82 -12.29 8.57
N PRO A 104 4.68 -11.76 7.67
CA PRO A 104 4.58 -12.12 6.26
C PRO A 104 4.60 -13.63 6.03
N SER A 105 5.41 -14.40 6.77
CA SER A 105 5.41 -15.86 6.63
C SER A 105 4.15 -16.52 7.19
N MET A 106 3.60 -15.97 8.28
CA MET A 106 2.36 -16.45 8.89
C MET A 106 1.15 -16.26 7.95
N PHE A 107 1.10 -15.12 7.25
CA PHE A 107 -0.02 -14.73 6.41
C PHE A 107 0.24 -14.88 4.91
N ARG A 108 1.37 -15.46 4.48
CA ARG A 108 1.82 -15.53 3.07
C ARG A 108 0.78 -15.98 2.05
N ARG A 109 -0.20 -16.80 2.46
CA ARG A 109 -1.28 -17.30 1.59
C ARG A 109 -2.45 -16.32 1.41
N SER A 110 -2.50 -15.27 2.22
CA SER A 110 -3.48 -14.20 2.20
C SER A 110 -2.90 -12.88 1.69
N LEU A 111 -1.59 -12.84 1.38
CA LEU A 111 -0.90 -11.65 0.90
C LEU A 111 -0.67 -11.74 -0.60
N GLU A 112 -1.00 -10.66 -1.30
CA GLU A 112 -0.68 -10.52 -2.72
C GLU A 112 0.83 -10.37 -2.91
N PRO A 113 1.42 -10.97 -3.96
CA PRO A 113 2.80 -10.68 -4.34
C PRO A 113 2.99 -9.19 -4.65
N VAL A 114 4.09 -8.62 -4.17
CA VAL A 114 4.48 -7.21 -4.36
C VAL A 114 5.83 -7.10 -5.07
N ASP A 115 6.12 -8.05 -5.97
CA ASP A 115 7.39 -8.12 -6.69
C ASP A 115 7.65 -6.87 -7.53
N ASP A 116 6.62 -6.26 -8.12
CA ASP A 116 6.69 -5.02 -8.88
C ASP A 116 7.20 -3.87 -8.01
N VAL A 117 6.57 -3.67 -6.84
CA VAL A 117 6.96 -2.62 -5.88
C VAL A 117 8.38 -2.83 -5.38
N VAL A 118 8.73 -4.05 -4.96
CA VAL A 118 10.05 -4.34 -4.40
C VAL A 118 11.14 -4.25 -5.46
N THR A 119 10.88 -4.72 -6.69
CA THR A 119 11.85 -4.65 -7.78
C THR A 119 12.10 -3.21 -8.21
N ASP A 120 11.07 -2.36 -8.24
CA ASP A 120 11.23 -0.94 -8.53
C ASP A 120 12.11 -0.25 -7.47
N ILE A 121 11.90 -0.56 -6.19
CA ILE A 121 12.75 -0.06 -5.08
C ILE A 121 14.21 -0.52 -5.27
N ILE A 122 14.42 -1.81 -5.53
CA ILE A 122 15.78 -2.36 -5.71
C ILE A 122 16.47 -1.74 -6.93
N SER A 123 15.74 -1.55 -8.02
CA SER A 123 16.26 -0.93 -9.24
C SER A 123 16.70 0.51 -9.01
N ALA A 124 15.90 1.28 -8.25
CA ALA A 124 16.18 2.69 -7.98
C ALA A 124 17.26 2.91 -6.91
N TYR A 125 17.29 2.09 -5.86
CA TYR A 125 18.08 2.36 -4.64
C TYR A 125 19.10 1.29 -4.28
N GLY A 126 19.15 0.20 -5.04
CA GLY A 126 20.06 -0.92 -4.78
C GLY A 126 19.45 -2.00 -3.86
N PRO A 127 20.26 -3.01 -3.49
CA PRO A 127 19.77 -4.19 -2.79
C PRO A 127 19.26 -3.86 -1.37
N LEU A 128 18.26 -4.64 -0.93
CA LEU A 128 17.72 -4.55 0.43
C LEU A 128 18.67 -5.21 1.45
N ALA A 129 18.42 -4.98 2.73
CA ALA A 129 19.08 -5.73 3.80
C ALA A 129 18.82 -7.24 3.66
N GLN A 130 19.83 -8.08 3.96
CA GLN A 130 19.73 -9.54 3.78
C GLN A 130 18.54 -10.16 4.54
N SER A 131 18.16 -9.59 5.68
CA SER A 131 17.00 -10.02 6.47
C SER A 131 15.67 -9.86 5.71
N ALA A 132 15.54 -8.87 4.83
CA ALA A 132 14.32 -8.68 4.04
C ALA A 132 14.04 -9.88 3.13
N TYR A 133 15.07 -10.41 2.48
CA TYR A 133 14.94 -11.61 1.64
C TYR A 133 14.46 -12.81 2.45
N PHE A 134 15.02 -13.04 3.64
CA PHE A 134 14.59 -14.14 4.51
C PHE A 134 13.15 -13.99 5.03
N LEU A 135 12.77 -12.77 5.42
CA LEU A 135 11.49 -12.51 6.08
C LEU A 135 10.32 -12.36 5.08
N ALA A 136 10.59 -11.84 3.89
CA ALA A 136 9.55 -11.38 2.98
C ALA A 136 9.57 -12.02 1.59
N GLN A 137 10.70 -12.59 1.12
CA GLN A 137 10.72 -13.35 -0.12
C GLN A 137 10.38 -14.82 0.16
N LEU A 138 9.13 -15.19 -0.10
CA LEU A 138 8.55 -16.47 0.27
C LEU A 138 7.90 -17.12 -0.95
N ASP A 139 8.14 -18.43 -1.13
CA ASP A 139 7.64 -19.19 -2.28
C ASP A 139 8.06 -18.61 -3.65
N GLY A 140 9.24 -17.98 -3.70
CA GLY A 140 9.79 -17.39 -4.93
C GLY A 140 9.23 -16.01 -5.31
N VAL A 141 8.40 -15.41 -4.45
CA VAL A 141 7.83 -14.05 -4.65
C VAL A 141 8.00 -13.19 -3.40
N TRP A 142 7.98 -11.87 -3.56
CA TRP A 142 7.93 -10.94 -2.44
C TRP A 142 6.51 -10.85 -1.86
N ARG A 143 6.31 -11.27 -0.61
CA ARG A 143 5.02 -11.21 0.12
C ARG A 143 4.83 -9.93 0.92
N ALA A 144 5.90 -9.17 1.12
CA ALA A 144 5.88 -7.88 1.78
C ALA A 144 7.09 -7.06 1.33
N ALA A 145 6.98 -5.74 1.42
CA ALA A 145 8.10 -4.82 1.27
C ALA A 145 8.60 -4.38 2.67
N PRO A 146 9.88 -4.02 2.82
CA PRO A 146 10.35 -3.34 4.02
C PRO A 146 9.54 -2.06 4.29
N SER A 147 9.06 -1.90 5.52
CA SER A 147 8.30 -0.72 5.90
C SER A 147 9.21 0.51 6.00
N PRO A 148 8.82 1.67 5.43
CA PRO A 148 9.58 2.91 5.58
C PRO A 148 9.48 3.47 7.01
N THR A 149 8.47 3.05 7.77
CA THR A 149 8.27 3.40 9.18
C THR A 149 8.49 2.18 10.06
N ALA A 150 8.84 2.39 11.32
CA ALA A 150 8.91 1.31 12.31
C ALA A 150 9.87 0.15 11.94
N SER A 151 10.98 0.47 11.28
CA SER A 151 12.08 -0.47 11.01
C SER A 151 13.23 -0.22 11.99
N PRO A 152 13.10 -0.57 13.29
CA PRO A 152 14.14 -0.27 14.25
C PRO A 152 15.35 -1.17 13.97
N ASN A 153 16.50 -0.55 13.69
CA ASN A 153 17.78 -1.24 13.64
C ASN A 153 18.34 -1.56 15.03
N LEU A 154 17.57 -1.31 16.11
CA LEU A 154 17.85 -1.58 17.55
C LEU A 154 19.36 -1.60 17.87
N ALA A 155 20.05 -0.54 17.45
CA ALA A 155 21.49 -0.48 17.65
C ALA A 155 21.79 -0.44 19.15
N SER A 156 22.77 -1.23 19.58
CA SER A 156 23.29 -1.12 20.94
C SER A 156 23.92 0.26 21.11
N VAL A 157 23.40 1.01 22.08
CA VAL A 157 24.00 2.29 22.49
C VAL A 157 24.71 2.07 23.83
N SER A 158 25.96 2.52 23.91
CA SER A 158 26.76 2.49 25.14
C SER A 158 27.04 3.91 25.61
N ARG A 159 26.95 4.14 26.92
CA ARG A 159 27.33 5.40 27.56
C ARG A 159 28.83 5.42 27.79
N LEU A 160 29.57 6.02 26.85
CA LEU A 160 31.04 6.10 26.91
C LEU A 160 31.55 6.93 28.09
N ASP A 161 30.69 7.76 28.70
CA ASP A 161 31.00 8.62 29.85
C ASP A 161 30.88 7.90 31.21
N LEU A 162 30.48 6.63 31.24
CA LEU A 162 30.40 5.81 32.46
C LEU A 162 31.59 4.85 32.61
N TYR A 163 32.63 4.99 31.78
CA TYR A 163 33.90 4.22 31.80
C TYR A 163 35.10 5.17 31.72
#